data_AF-A0A374AUH7-F1
#
_entry.id   AF-A0A374AUH7-F1
#
_cell.length_a   1.000
_cell.length_b   1.000
_cell.length_c   1.000
_cell.angle_alpha   90.00
_cell.angle_beta   90.00
_cell.angle_gamma   90.00
#
_symmetry.space_group_name_H-M   'P 1'
#
loop_
_entity.id
_entity.type
_entity.pdbx_description
1 polymer ?
#
loop_
_entity_poly.entity_id
_entity_poly.type
_entity_poly.pdbx_seq_one_letter_code
_entity_poly.pdbx_strand_id
1 'polypeptide(L)'
;MAAAHATDEDIKKITALCDDVENLLDNGEDHTMKDIEFHTAIAMSSKNLVVPRLIPVINSSIPLFVETTGNRLHNETIESHREIAQAIAAHDPLRAQDAMYLHLVYNRKVISTSTI
;
A
#
# COMPACT_ATOMS: atom_id res chain seq x y z
N MET A 1 -7.98 -11.75 -6.21
CA MET A 1 -7.53 -10.38 -5.89
C MET A 1 -8.10 -9.99 -4.53
N ALA A 2 -7.46 -9.12 -3.75
CA ALA A 2 -7.95 -8.73 -2.42
C ALA A 2 -9.41 -8.24 -2.46
N ALA A 3 -9.73 -7.28 -3.35
CA ALA A 3 -11.09 -6.78 -3.51
C ALA A 3 -12.15 -7.86 -3.84
N ALA A 4 -11.75 -8.99 -4.44
CA ALA A 4 -12.68 -10.08 -4.76
C ALA A 4 -12.84 -11.12 -3.64
N HIS A 5 -11.94 -11.17 -2.66
CA HIS A 5 -11.86 -12.28 -1.69
C HIS A 5 -11.61 -11.87 -0.23
N ALA A 6 -11.37 -10.58 0.04
CA ALA A 6 -11.22 -10.08 1.39
C ALA A 6 -12.50 -10.38 2.19
N THR A 7 -12.35 -10.81 3.43
CA THR A 7 -13.47 -10.88 4.37
C THR A 7 -13.68 -9.51 5.04
N ASP A 8 -14.77 -9.36 5.79
CA ASP A 8 -14.97 -8.17 6.63
C ASP A 8 -13.82 -7.94 7.63
N GLU A 9 -13.21 -9.03 8.12
CA GLU A 9 -12.05 -8.97 9.01
C GLU A 9 -10.79 -8.49 8.27
N ASP A 10 -10.57 -9.00 7.05
CA ASP A 10 -9.50 -8.51 6.18
C ASP A 10 -9.66 -7.01 5.89
N ILE A 11 -10.88 -6.56 5.55
CA ILE A 11 -11.18 -5.15 5.24
C ILE A 11 -10.96 -4.27 6.46
N LYS A 12 -11.43 -4.69 7.64
CA LYS A 12 -11.18 -3.97 8.91
C LYS A 12 -9.69 -3.82 9.17
N LYS A 13 -8.92 -4.90 8.98
CA LYS A 13 -7.47 -4.87 9.18
C LYS A 13 -6.76 -3.96 8.19
N ILE A 14 -7.09 -4.06 6.89
CA ILE A 14 -6.52 -3.21 5.83
C ILE A 14 -6.83 -1.74 6.10
N THR A 15 -8.07 -1.43 6.49
CA THR A 15 -8.50 -0.06 6.78
C THR A 15 -7.76 0.50 7.99
N ALA A 16 -7.67 -0.26 9.09
CA ALA A 16 -6.96 0.17 10.29
C ALA A 16 -5.45 0.40 10.02
N LEU A 17 -4.82 -0.45 9.21
CA LEU A 17 -3.42 -0.26 8.82
C LEU A 17 -3.22 0.96 7.92
N CYS A 18 -4.18 1.25 7.04
CA CYS A 18 -4.20 2.50 6.27
C CYS A 18 -4.27 3.71 7.21
N ASP A 19 -5.18 3.68 8.19
CA ASP A 19 -5.32 4.74 9.19
C ASP A 19 -4.03 4.92 10.00
N ASP A 20 -3.37 3.83 10.41
CA ASP A 20 -2.08 3.86 11.13
C ASP A 20 -0.98 4.54 10.29
N VAL A 21 -0.87 4.20 9.00
CA VAL A 21 0.12 4.82 8.08
C VAL A 21 -0.14 6.32 7.95
N GLU A 22 -1.39 6.72 7.74
CA GLU A 22 -1.79 8.13 7.63
C GLU A 22 -1.46 8.91 8.90
N ASN A 23 -1.82 8.36 10.06
CA ASN A 23 -1.53 9.00 11.35
C ASN A 23 -0.02 9.17 11.59
N LEU A 24 0.81 8.20 11.20
CA LEU A 24 2.27 8.32 11.34
C LEU A 24 2.82 9.39 10.41
N LEU A 25 2.36 9.43 9.16
CA LEU A 25 2.74 10.45 8.19
C LEU A 25 2.33 11.85 8.66
N ASP A 26 1.10 12.05 9.12
CA ASP A 26 0.61 13.35 9.60
C ASP A 26 1.38 13.87 10.82
N ASN A 27 1.91 12.96 11.65
CA ASN A 27 2.74 13.30 12.80
C ASN A 27 4.25 13.42 12.47
N GLY A 28 4.65 13.16 11.22
CA GLY A 28 6.05 13.15 10.81
C GLY A 28 6.87 12.01 11.43
N GLU A 29 6.20 10.92 11.80
CA GLU A 29 6.80 9.71 12.37
C GLU A 29 7.13 8.68 11.28
N ASP A 30 7.98 7.70 11.61
CA ASP A 30 8.33 6.63 10.67
C ASP A 30 7.13 5.67 10.45
N HIS A 31 6.61 5.65 9.23
CA HIS A 31 5.48 4.82 8.82
C HIS A 31 5.90 3.48 8.18
N THR A 32 7.20 3.25 7.96
CA THR A 32 7.72 2.15 7.13
C THR A 32 7.20 0.78 7.55
N MET A 33 7.19 0.48 8.86
CA MET A 33 6.71 -0.80 9.36
C MET A 33 5.20 -1.00 9.16
N LYS A 34 4.41 0.06 9.32
CA LYS A 34 2.96 0.01 9.10
C LYS A 34 2.60 -0.13 7.64
N ASP A 35 3.41 0.45 6.75
CA ASP A 35 3.25 0.28 5.32
C ASP A 35 3.53 -1.17 4.88
N ILE A 36 4.58 -1.79 5.43
CA ILE A 36 4.86 -3.22 5.24
C ILE A 36 3.67 -4.09 5.71
N GLU A 37 3.11 -3.79 6.88
CA GLU A 37 1.93 -4.50 7.40
C GLU A 37 0.71 -4.32 6.49
N PHE A 38 0.48 -3.11 5.99
CA PHE A 38 -0.62 -2.77 5.07
C PHE A 38 -0.54 -3.57 3.77
N HIS A 39 0.60 -3.54 3.07
CA HIS A 39 0.81 -4.30 1.84
C HIS A 39 0.74 -5.82 2.07
N THR A 40 1.28 -6.29 3.21
CA THR A 40 1.18 -7.71 3.60
C THR A 40 -0.28 -8.12 3.78
N ALA A 41 -1.10 -7.30 4.45
CA ALA A 41 -2.52 -7.56 4.63
C ALA A 41 -3.23 -7.68 3.28
N ILE A 42 -3.06 -6.72 2.37
CA ILE A 42 -3.66 -6.76 1.02
C ILE A 42 -3.26 -8.05 0.28
N ALA A 43 -1.98 -8.40 0.27
CA ALA A 43 -1.48 -9.58 -0.41
C ALA A 43 -2.12 -10.87 0.13
N MET A 44 -2.23 -11.00 1.46
CA MET A 44 -2.83 -12.16 2.12
C MET A 44 -4.34 -12.25 1.92
N SER A 45 -5.04 -11.11 1.89
CA SER A 45 -6.49 -11.05 1.66
C SER A 45 -6.88 -11.41 0.23
N SER A 46 -5.91 -11.48 -0.71
CA SER A 46 -6.16 -11.98 -2.06
C SER A 46 -6.56 -13.46 -2.13
N LYS A 47 -6.33 -14.24 -1.06
CA LYS A 47 -6.54 -15.69 -0.95
C LYS A 47 -5.92 -16.49 -2.10
N ASN A 48 -4.92 -15.93 -2.75
CA ASN A 48 -4.19 -16.54 -3.86
C ASN A 48 -2.91 -17.21 -3.34
N LEU A 49 -2.51 -18.35 -3.90
CA LEU A 49 -1.32 -19.10 -3.44
C LEU A 49 0.02 -18.52 -3.93
N VAL A 50 -0.02 -17.66 -4.96
CA VAL A 50 1.14 -17.08 -5.62
C VAL A 50 1.42 -15.66 -5.09
N VAL A 51 0.39 -14.82 -4.93
CA VAL A 51 0.54 -13.42 -4.49
C VAL A 51 1.33 -13.27 -3.18
N PRO A 52 1.08 -14.05 -2.11
CA PRO A 52 1.88 -14.00 -0.88
C PRO A 52 3.37 -14.28 -1.07
N ARG A 53 3.77 -15.00 -2.12
CA ARG A 53 5.18 -15.26 -2.41
C ARG A 53 5.94 -14.01 -2.86
N LEU A 54 5.23 -12.95 -3.24
CA LEU A 54 5.80 -11.65 -3.60
C LEU A 54 6.03 -10.74 -2.38
N ILE A 55 5.47 -11.08 -1.21
CA ILE A 55 5.59 -10.27 0.01
C ILE A 55 7.06 -9.95 0.35
N PRO A 56 8.03 -10.88 0.30
CA PRO A 56 9.43 -10.55 0.60
C PRO A 56 10.01 -9.46 -0.32
N VAL A 57 9.62 -9.46 -1.60
CA VAL A 57 10.06 -8.47 -2.58
C VAL A 57 9.43 -7.10 -2.28
N ILE A 58 8.13 -7.08 -1.99
CA ILE A 58 7.39 -5.87 -1.62
C ILE A 58 7.98 -5.27 -0.32
N ASN A 59 8.14 -6.08 0.72
CA ASN A 59 8.64 -5.64 2.02
C ASN A 59 10.08 -5.10 1.95
N SER A 60 10.91 -5.63 1.05
CA SER A 60 12.27 -5.09 0.84
C SER A 60 12.27 -3.80 0.03
N SER A 61 11.23 -3.55 -0.77
CA SER A 61 11.13 -2.37 -1.64
C SER A 61 10.64 -1.13 -0.88
N ILE A 62 9.77 -1.31 0.11
CA ILE A 62 9.17 -0.20 0.88
C ILE A 62 10.23 0.64 1.62
N PRO A 63 11.14 0.07 2.45
CA PRO A 63 12.18 0.87 3.11
C PRO A 63 13.08 1.60 2.12
N LEU A 64 13.46 0.92 1.03
CA LEU A 64 14.29 1.52 -0.02
C LEU A 64 13.58 2.69 -0.70
N PHE A 65 12.26 2.60 -0.89
CA PHE A 65 11.45 3.69 -1.44
C PHE A 65 11.38 4.88 -0.49
N VAL A 66 11.10 4.64 0.80
CA VAL A 66 11.07 5.68 1.83
C VAL A 66 12.42 6.40 1.91
N GLU A 67 13.53 5.64 1.90
CA GLU A 67 14.89 6.18 1.89
C GLU A 67 15.17 7.02 0.62
N THR A 68 14.90 6.45 -0.56
CA THR A 68 15.19 7.10 -1.86
C THR A 68 14.38 8.39 -2.07
N THR A 69 13.17 8.45 -1.51
CA THR A 69 12.31 9.63 -1.61
C THR A 69 12.55 10.63 -0.47
N GLY A 70 13.40 10.29 0.51
CA GLY A 70 13.60 11.08 1.73
C GLY A 70 12.31 11.27 2.52
N ASN A 71 11.38 10.31 2.44
CA ASN A 71 10.03 10.39 3.02
C ASN A 71 9.25 11.65 2.62
N ARG A 72 9.38 12.13 1.38
CA ARG A 72 8.76 13.40 0.94
C ARG A 72 7.37 13.26 0.31
N LEU A 73 6.91 12.03 0.05
CA LEU A 73 5.64 11.74 -0.61
C LEU A 73 4.52 11.48 0.40
N HIS A 74 4.26 12.43 1.30
CA HIS A 74 3.27 12.25 2.37
C HIS A 74 1.86 12.13 1.77
N ASN A 75 1.38 13.19 1.12
CA ASN A 75 0.00 13.27 0.62
C ASN A 75 -0.28 12.18 -0.41
N GLU A 76 0.68 11.88 -1.29
CA GLU A 76 0.48 10.90 -2.36
C GLU A 76 0.43 9.46 -1.81
N THR A 77 1.20 9.15 -0.77
CA THR A 77 1.10 7.88 -0.05
C THR A 77 -0.27 7.75 0.59
N ILE A 78 -0.72 8.78 1.32
CA ILE A 78 -2.04 8.82 1.96
C ILE A 78 -3.17 8.62 0.94
N GLU A 79 -3.20 9.43 -0.11
CA GLU A 79 -4.25 9.39 -1.13
C GLU A 79 -4.30 8.03 -1.85
N SER A 80 -3.14 7.51 -2.27
CA SER A 80 -3.09 6.26 -3.02
C SER A 80 -3.43 5.04 -2.16
N HIS A 81 -2.96 4.97 -0.90
CA HIS A 81 -3.29 3.89 0.02
C HIS A 81 -4.77 3.89 0.37
N ARG A 82 -5.34 5.08 0.63
CA ARG A 82 -6.76 5.22 0.95
C ARG A 82 -7.64 4.77 -0.20
N GLU A 83 -7.31 5.15 -1.43
CA GLU A 83 -8.05 4.74 -2.62
C GLU A 83 -8.02 3.21 -2.81
N ILE A 84 -6.86 2.58 -2.61
CA ILE A 84 -6.71 1.12 -2.65
C ILE A 84 -7.58 0.45 -1.56
N ALA A 85 -7.49 0.93 -0.31
CA ALA A 85 -8.24 0.37 0.81
C ALA A 85 -9.75 0.49 0.59
N GLN A 86 -10.22 1.64 0.11
CA GLN A 86 -11.63 1.88 -0.20
C GLN A 86 -12.13 1.00 -1.35
N ALA A 87 -11.34 0.82 -2.41
CA ALA A 87 -11.71 -0.05 -3.52
C ALA A 87 -11.82 -1.53 -3.08
N ILE A 88 -10.92 -1.97 -2.19
CA ILE A 88 -11.00 -3.31 -1.58
C ILE A 88 -12.24 -3.42 -0.69
N ALA A 89 -12.51 -2.43 0.15
CA ALA A 89 -13.68 -2.40 1.04
C ALA A 89 -15.01 -2.38 0.28
N ALA A 90 -15.03 -1.75 -0.89
CA ALA A 90 -16.19 -1.72 -1.78
C ALA A 90 -16.38 -3.01 -2.60
N HIS A 91 -15.48 -3.99 -2.45
CA HIS A 91 -15.43 -5.19 -3.29
C HIS A 91 -15.42 -4.87 -4.79
N ASP A 92 -14.64 -3.85 -5.19
CA ASP A 92 -14.50 -3.43 -6.59
C ASP A 92 -13.09 -3.79 -7.12
N PRO A 93 -12.93 -4.94 -7.80
CA PRO A 93 -11.63 -5.39 -8.27
C PRO A 93 -11.04 -4.53 -9.38
N LEU A 94 -11.87 -3.89 -10.21
CA LEU A 94 -11.39 -3.02 -11.29
C LEU A 94 -10.83 -1.74 -10.68
N ARG A 95 -11.59 -1.10 -9.78
CA ARG A 95 -11.13 0.08 -9.06
C ARG A 95 -9.86 -0.20 -8.24
N ALA A 96 -9.77 -1.37 -7.59
CA ALA A 96 -8.59 -1.74 -6.81
C ALA A 96 -7.36 -1.98 -7.70
N GLN A 97 -7.55 -2.55 -8.90
CA GLN A 97 -6.50 -2.71 -9.88
C GLN A 97 -6.00 -1.37 -10.40
N ASP A 98 -6.91 -0.47 -10.78
CA ASP A 98 -6.57 0.85 -11.30
C ASP A 98 -5.84 1.68 -10.24
N ALA A 99 -6.32 1.67 -9.00
CA ALA A 99 -5.70 2.36 -7.87
C ALA A 99 -4.26 1.86 -7.61
N MET A 100 -4.07 0.53 -7.56
CA MET A 100 -2.74 -0.07 -7.37
C MET A 100 -1.81 0.22 -8.56
N TYR A 101 -2.33 0.19 -9.78
CA TYR A 101 -1.54 0.53 -10.97
C TYR A 101 -1.06 1.98 -10.93
N LEU A 102 -1.94 2.93 -10.59
CA LEU A 102 -1.58 4.34 -10.44
C LEU A 102 -0.56 4.57 -9.33
N HIS A 103 -0.73 3.92 -8.18
CA HIS A 103 0.24 3.92 -7.08
C HIS A 103 1.63 3.49 -7.56
N LEU A 104 1.72 2.37 -8.29
CA LEU A 104 2.99 1.86 -8.81
C LEU A 104 3.61 2.77 -9.88
N VAL A 105 2.79 3.33 -10.77
CA VAL A 105 3.25 4.27 -11.81
C VAL A 105 3.80 5.54 -11.17
N TYR A 106 3.16 6.04 -10.11
CA TYR A 106 3.63 7.19 -9.36
C TYR A 106 4.99 6.91 -8.72
N ASN A 107 5.10 5.81 -7.96
CA ASN A 107 6.34 5.40 -7.30
C ASN A 107 7.48 5.26 -8.32
N ARG A 108 7.23 4.58 -9.46
CA ARG A 108 8.22 4.45 -10.54
C ARG A 108 8.67 5.81 -11.07
N LYS A 109 7.73 6.74 -11.30
CA LYS A 109 8.04 8.09 -11.79
C LYS A 109 8.93 8.83 -10.80
N VAL A 110 8.58 8.81 -9.51
CA VAL A 110 9.37 9.50 -8.48
C VAL A 110 10.77 8.92 -8.40
N ILE A 111 10.93 7.60 -8.31
CA ILE A 111 12.27 6.94 -8.29
C ILE A 111 13.10 7.36 -9.51
N SER A 112 12.48 7.44 -10.69
CA SER A 112 13.20 7.82 -11.92
C SER A 112 13.61 9.29 -11.96
N THR A 113 12.97 10.16 -11.18
CA THR A 113 13.25 11.60 -11.11
C THR A 113 14.02 12.01 -9.86
N SER A 114 14.06 11.16 -8.83
CA SER A 114 14.94 11.31 -7.67
C SER A 114 16.36 11.03 -8.12
N THR A 115 17.08 12.08 -8.49
CA THR A 115 18.52 12.01 -8.78
C THR A 115 19.24 11.47 -7.54
N ILE A 116 19.96 10.35 -7.70
CA ILE A 116 20.93 9.84 -6.70
C ILE A 116 22.07 10.85 -6.57
#